data_AF-A0A0L8L183-F1
#
_entry.id   AF-A0A0L8L183-F1
#
_cell.length_a   1.000
_cell.length_b   1.000
_cell.length_c   1.000
_cell.angle_alpha   90.00
_cell.angle_beta   90.00
_cell.angle_gamma   90.00
#
_symmetry.space_group_name_H-M   'P 1'
#
loop_
_entity.id
_entity.type
_entity.pdbx_description
1 polymer ?
#
loop_
_entity_poly.entity_id
_entity_poly.type
_entity_poly.pdbx_seq_one_letter_code
_entity_poly.pdbx_strand_id
1 'polypeptide(L)'
;MTTTTALVPVHKLVSDLAHQRIGAWQRGYTTDQAKAVAARARLSREAGKTAAQVFDLWDLVDLDALQQARADGRPLSEAELERAEEALLMAFTLWALHQQSRSTGVHQLNKNGSPRGLGSAVRRLMPASEIDDALLKRLVRAGKASDLPTLAQRLRDIVLLLRRADAPLDYALLAGQLYQWQWPGGTDAVRTAWGRSFHAWREKDDKTAQEPQAGA
;
A
#
# COMPACT_ATOMS: atom_id res chain seq x y z
N MET A 1 16.97 35.54 4.27
CA MET A 1 15.74 34.74 4.14
C MET A 1 16.10 33.29 4.45
N THR A 2 15.74 32.79 5.63
CA THR A 2 15.95 31.38 5.99
C THR A 2 14.76 30.57 5.48
N THR A 3 14.97 29.79 4.44
CA THR A 3 13.97 28.80 3.99
C THR A 3 13.90 27.71 5.06
N THR A 4 12.88 27.75 5.92
CA THR A 4 12.56 26.64 6.82
C THR A 4 12.12 25.46 5.95
N THR A 5 13.04 24.54 5.65
CA THR A 5 12.72 23.28 5.01
C THR A 5 11.71 22.54 5.89
N ALA A 6 10.47 22.40 5.41
CA ALA A 6 9.44 21.66 6.12
C ALA A 6 9.88 20.21 6.33
N LEU A 7 9.73 19.70 7.55
CA LEU A 7 10.11 18.34 7.88
C LEU A 7 9.26 17.33 7.11
N VAL A 8 9.93 16.36 6.51
CA VAL A 8 9.25 15.25 5.83
C VAL A 8 8.47 14.45 6.89
N PRO A 9 7.14 14.30 6.73
CA PRO A 9 6.35 13.54 7.69
C PRO A 9 6.75 12.05 7.73
N VAL A 10 6.72 11.41 8.90
CA VAL A 10 7.15 10.01 9.06
C VAL A 10 6.43 9.03 8.13
N HIS A 11 5.13 9.24 7.88
CA HIS A 11 4.38 8.39 6.95
C HIS A 11 4.94 8.39 5.51
N LYS A 12 5.64 9.47 5.10
CA LYS A 12 6.35 9.52 3.81
C LYS A 12 7.63 8.70 3.88
N LEU A 13 8.40 8.79 4.95
CA LEU A 13 9.58 7.95 5.18
C LEU A 13 9.21 6.45 5.16
N VAL A 14 8.09 6.08 5.81
CA VAL A 14 7.53 4.72 5.78
C VAL A 14 7.14 4.31 4.36
N SER A 15 6.51 5.21 3.59
CA SER A 15 6.16 4.94 2.19
C SER A 15 7.42 4.70 1.34
N ASP A 16 8.44 5.53 1.50
CA ASP A 16 9.68 5.48 0.73
C ASP A 16 10.47 4.20 1.03
N LEU A 17 10.60 3.84 2.31
CA LEU A 17 11.22 2.57 2.71
C LEU A 17 10.44 1.37 2.13
N ALA A 18 9.10 1.43 2.18
CA ALA A 18 8.28 0.38 1.59
C ALA A 18 8.50 0.25 0.08
N HIS A 19 8.55 1.38 -0.63
CA HIS A 19 8.83 1.40 -2.07
C HIS A 19 10.19 0.77 -2.40
N GLN A 20 11.23 1.14 -1.66
CA GLN A 20 12.59 0.64 -1.86
C GLN A 20 12.66 -0.88 -1.64
N ARG A 21 12.14 -1.37 -0.52
CA ARG A 21 12.18 -2.79 -0.13
C ARG A 21 11.34 -3.66 -1.07
N ILE A 22 10.08 -3.29 -1.28
CA ILE A 22 9.18 -4.00 -2.20
C ILE A 22 9.72 -3.97 -3.62
N GLY A 23 10.22 -2.83 -4.09
CA GLY A 23 10.80 -2.70 -5.42
C GLY A 23 11.99 -3.63 -5.64
N ALA A 24 12.88 -3.77 -4.65
CA ALA A 24 14.01 -4.70 -4.70
C ALA A 24 13.53 -6.16 -4.75
N TRP A 25 12.62 -6.57 -3.88
CA TRP A 25 12.08 -7.93 -3.89
C TRP A 25 11.29 -8.24 -5.15
N GLN A 26 10.51 -7.29 -5.68
CA GLN A 26 9.74 -7.47 -6.90
C GLN A 26 10.64 -7.65 -8.13
N ARG A 27 11.69 -6.83 -8.29
CA ARG A 27 12.67 -7.01 -9.36
C ARG A 27 13.38 -8.35 -9.26
N GLY A 28 13.80 -8.73 -8.05
CA GLY A 28 14.42 -10.04 -7.83
C GLY A 28 13.47 -11.19 -8.13
N TYR A 29 12.21 -11.11 -7.71
CA TYR A 29 11.22 -12.16 -7.93
C TYR A 29 10.86 -12.33 -9.41
N THR A 30 10.67 -11.22 -10.13
CA THR A 30 10.36 -11.24 -11.57
C THR A 30 11.53 -11.71 -12.45
N THR A 31 12.74 -11.74 -11.89
CA THR A 31 13.95 -12.30 -12.52
C THR A 31 14.38 -13.64 -11.89
N ASP A 32 13.47 -14.29 -11.16
CA ASP A 32 13.65 -15.61 -10.50
C ASP A 32 14.87 -15.71 -9.57
N GLN A 33 15.22 -14.62 -8.89
CA GLN A 33 16.29 -14.65 -7.89
C GLN A 33 15.84 -15.40 -6.64
N ALA A 34 16.53 -16.49 -6.30
CA ALA A 34 16.19 -17.38 -5.19
C ALA A 34 15.91 -16.64 -3.86
N LYS A 35 16.73 -15.64 -3.51
CA LYS A 35 16.55 -14.84 -2.28
C LYS A 35 15.22 -14.09 -2.27
N ALA A 36 14.82 -13.49 -3.39
CA ALA A 36 13.56 -12.77 -3.51
C ALA A 36 12.35 -13.72 -3.56
N VAL A 37 12.48 -14.88 -4.22
CA VAL A 37 11.48 -15.95 -4.22
C VAL A 37 11.23 -16.45 -2.79
N ALA A 38 12.29 -16.69 -2.02
CA ALA A 38 12.21 -17.13 -0.63
C ALA A 38 11.61 -16.05 0.29
N ALA A 39 12.03 -14.79 0.16
CA ALA A 39 11.48 -13.67 0.93
C ALA A 39 9.97 -13.51 0.68
N ARG A 40 9.54 -13.50 -0.59
CA ARG A 40 8.12 -13.46 -0.96
C ARG A 40 7.36 -14.66 -0.39
N ALA A 41 7.93 -15.86 -0.41
CA ALA A 41 7.30 -17.04 0.19
C ALA A 41 7.11 -16.90 1.70
N ARG A 42 8.13 -16.46 2.43
CA ARG A 42 8.06 -16.17 3.88
C ARG A 42 6.94 -15.16 4.17
N LEU A 43 7.00 -14.00 3.53
CA LEU A 43 6.03 -12.90 3.73
C LEU A 43 4.58 -13.29 3.39
N SER A 44 4.36 -14.03 2.30
CA SER A 44 2.99 -14.36 1.85
C SER A 44 2.19 -15.22 2.84
N ARG A 45 2.87 -16.03 3.67
CA ARG A 45 2.23 -16.88 4.68
C ARG A 45 1.66 -16.07 5.85
N GLU A 46 2.20 -14.88 6.05
CA GLU A 46 1.90 -14.02 7.18
C GLU A 46 0.87 -12.92 6.86
N ALA A 47 0.38 -12.84 5.62
CA ALA A 47 -0.57 -11.81 5.23
C ALA A 47 -1.91 -11.91 5.99
N GLY A 48 -2.40 -10.78 6.49
CA GLY A 48 -3.59 -10.71 7.35
C GLY A 48 -3.30 -10.82 8.85
N LYS A 49 -2.02 -10.91 9.24
CA LYS A 49 -1.54 -10.89 10.63
C LYS A 49 -0.90 -9.53 10.96
N THR A 50 -0.78 -9.22 12.24
CA THR A 50 -0.08 -8.02 12.77
C THR A 50 1.39 -8.29 13.06
N ALA A 51 2.21 -7.26 13.28
CA ALA A 51 3.63 -7.39 13.62
C ALA A 51 3.86 -8.30 14.82
N ALA A 52 3.05 -8.13 15.88
CA ALA A 52 3.11 -8.95 17.08
C ALA A 52 2.90 -10.46 16.83
N GLN A 53 2.24 -10.82 15.72
CA GLN A 53 1.97 -12.22 15.36
C GLN A 53 3.03 -12.82 14.43
N VAL A 54 3.98 -12.01 13.92
CA VAL A 54 4.92 -12.41 12.85
C VAL A 54 6.37 -12.18 13.24
N PHE A 55 6.70 -12.44 14.52
CA PHE A 55 8.01 -12.14 15.11
C PHE A 55 9.18 -12.56 14.22
N ASP A 56 9.15 -13.73 13.57
CA ASP A 56 10.22 -14.22 12.69
C ASP A 56 10.48 -13.41 11.39
N LEU A 57 9.83 -12.25 11.20
CA LEU A 57 10.00 -11.36 10.05
C LEU A 57 10.66 -10.00 10.39
N TRP A 58 11.04 -9.76 11.64
CA TRP A 58 11.69 -8.50 12.05
C TRP A 58 12.97 -8.22 11.25
N ASP A 59 13.68 -9.28 10.82
CA ASP A 59 14.89 -9.19 9.97
C ASP A 59 14.65 -8.54 8.60
N LEU A 60 13.39 -8.43 8.17
CA LEU A 60 13.01 -7.86 6.87
C LEU A 60 12.64 -6.37 6.96
N VAL A 61 12.54 -5.82 8.17
CA VAL A 61 12.23 -4.40 8.41
C VAL A 61 13.50 -3.68 8.84
N ASP A 62 13.91 -2.70 8.06
CA ASP A 62 15.08 -1.87 8.35
C ASP A 62 14.63 -0.55 8.97
N LEU A 63 14.37 -0.57 10.28
CA LEU A 63 13.96 0.62 11.02
C LEU A 63 15.10 1.64 11.16
N ASP A 64 16.36 1.20 11.13
CA ASP A 64 17.52 2.07 11.14
C ASP A 64 17.55 2.98 9.89
N ALA A 65 17.12 2.46 8.73
CA ALA A 65 16.95 3.28 7.54
C ALA A 65 15.90 4.41 7.71
N LEU A 66 14.82 4.19 8.47
CA LEU A 66 13.86 5.26 8.78
C LEU A 66 14.48 6.33 9.67
N GLN A 67 15.26 5.89 10.66
CA GLN A 67 15.95 6.79 11.58
C GLN A 67 16.96 7.66 10.84
N GLN A 68 17.71 7.08 9.90
CA GLN A 68 18.71 7.79 9.09
C GLN A 68 18.08 8.73 8.06
N ALA A 69 16.89 8.40 7.54
CA ALA A 69 16.18 9.24 6.58
C ALA A 69 15.59 10.52 7.19
N ARG A 70 15.58 10.62 8.53
CA ARG A 70 15.05 11.77 9.25
C ARG A 70 16.01 12.97 9.16
N ALA A 71 15.62 14.00 8.42
CA ALA A 71 16.47 15.15 8.11
C ALA A 71 16.79 16.10 9.29
N ASP A 72 15.96 16.14 10.35
CA ASP A 72 16.25 16.96 11.54
C ASP A 72 17.23 16.29 12.51
N GLY A 73 17.68 15.06 12.23
CA GLY A 73 18.55 14.28 13.11
C GLY A 73 17.90 13.90 14.43
N ARG A 74 16.60 14.15 14.64
CA ARG A 74 15.90 13.76 15.87
C ARG A 74 15.56 12.27 15.81
N PRO A 75 15.79 11.52 16.89
CA PRO A 75 15.34 10.14 16.95
C PRO A 75 13.83 10.07 16.79
N LEU A 76 13.37 9.09 16.00
CA LEU A 76 11.98 8.66 16.03
C LEU A 76 11.70 8.11 17.42
N SER A 77 10.56 8.47 17.98
CA SER A 77 10.08 7.89 19.24
C SER A 77 9.79 6.40 19.06
N GLU A 78 9.83 5.63 20.16
CA GLU A 78 9.45 4.21 20.16
C GLU A 78 8.08 4.00 19.52
N ALA A 79 7.12 4.87 19.85
CA ALA A 79 5.76 4.80 19.34
C ALA A 79 5.68 5.09 17.81
N GLU A 80 6.61 5.86 17.24
CA GLU A 80 6.73 6.04 15.79
C GLU A 80 7.37 4.80 15.14
N LEU A 81 8.39 4.22 15.77
CA LEU A 81 9.08 3.02 15.27
C LEU A 81 8.15 1.80 15.26
N GLU A 82 7.44 1.53 16.36
CA GLU A 82 6.47 0.42 16.47
C GLU A 82 5.37 0.50 15.41
N ARG A 83 4.78 1.69 15.23
CA ARG A 83 3.73 1.89 14.22
C ARG A 83 4.27 1.79 12.79
N ALA A 84 5.51 2.23 12.58
CA ALA A 84 6.18 2.08 11.29
C ALA A 84 6.44 0.60 10.98
N GLU A 85 6.93 -0.17 11.94
CA GLU A 85 7.13 -1.61 11.81
C GLU A 85 5.83 -2.33 11.45
N GLU A 86 4.74 -2.08 12.20
CA GLU A 86 3.42 -2.64 11.93
C GLU A 86 2.93 -2.33 10.51
N ALA A 87 3.07 -1.07 10.08
CA ALA A 87 2.64 -0.64 8.76
C ALA A 87 3.47 -1.29 7.63
N LEU A 88 4.78 -1.41 7.83
CA LEU A 88 5.71 -2.02 6.87
C LEU A 88 5.44 -3.51 6.72
N LEU A 89 5.36 -4.25 7.84
CA LEU A 89 5.09 -5.68 7.82
C LEU A 89 3.74 -6.00 7.18
N MET A 90 2.69 -5.23 7.53
CA MET A 90 1.39 -5.41 6.90
C MET A 90 1.45 -5.15 5.39
N ALA A 91 2.11 -4.08 4.93
CA ALA A 91 2.27 -3.81 3.51
C ALA A 91 3.11 -4.88 2.78
N PHE A 92 4.20 -5.37 3.40
CA PHE A 92 5.10 -6.37 2.83
C PHE A 92 4.42 -7.72 2.64
N THR A 93 3.68 -8.16 3.66
CA THR A 93 2.95 -9.43 3.61
C THR A 93 1.82 -9.37 2.59
N LEU A 94 1.05 -8.27 2.54
CA LEU A 94 0.02 -8.06 1.53
C LEU A 94 0.60 -8.00 0.10
N TRP A 95 1.74 -7.34 -0.10
CA TRP A 95 2.42 -7.34 -1.40
C TRP A 95 2.85 -8.76 -1.79
N ALA A 96 3.49 -9.50 -0.88
CA ALA A 96 3.98 -10.83 -1.17
C ALA A 96 2.86 -11.81 -1.51
N LEU A 97 1.70 -11.70 -0.84
CA LEU A 97 0.49 -12.44 -1.18
C LEU A 97 0.02 -12.11 -2.60
N HIS A 98 -0.02 -10.83 -2.96
CA HIS A 98 -0.46 -10.38 -4.29
C HIS A 98 0.49 -10.86 -5.39
N GLN A 99 1.80 -10.72 -5.16
CA GLN A 99 2.85 -11.07 -6.12
C GLN A 99 2.97 -12.59 -6.35
N GLN A 100 2.44 -13.42 -5.45
CA GLN A 100 2.54 -14.87 -5.56
C GLN A 100 1.95 -15.38 -6.88
N SER A 101 2.78 -16.12 -7.63
CA SER A 101 2.44 -16.70 -8.95
C SER A 101 2.16 -15.65 -10.03
N ARG A 102 2.70 -14.44 -9.89
CA ARG A 102 2.60 -13.35 -10.88
C ARG A 102 3.97 -13.09 -11.49
N SER A 103 4.08 -13.19 -12.81
CA SER A 103 5.32 -12.91 -13.55
C SER A 103 5.57 -11.41 -13.74
N THR A 104 4.55 -10.58 -13.56
CA THR A 104 4.62 -9.12 -13.64
C THR A 104 4.59 -8.48 -12.25
N GLY A 105 5.15 -7.28 -12.12
CA GLY A 105 5.19 -6.57 -10.85
C GLY A 105 3.83 -6.00 -10.44
N VAL A 106 3.33 -6.41 -9.28
CA VAL A 106 2.02 -5.95 -8.75
C VAL A 106 2.11 -4.64 -7.96
N HIS A 107 3.29 -4.32 -7.42
CA HIS A 107 3.58 -3.00 -6.85
C HIS A 107 3.89 -2.01 -7.97
N GLN A 108 3.04 -1.00 -8.10
CA GLN A 108 3.20 0.07 -9.07
C GLN A 108 2.80 1.40 -8.42
N LEU A 109 3.63 2.43 -8.60
CA LEU A 109 3.41 3.74 -7.97
C LEU A 109 2.16 4.45 -8.49
N ASN A 110 1.43 5.07 -7.57
CA ASN A 110 0.32 5.96 -7.85
C ASN A 110 0.85 7.24 -8.52
N LYS A 111 0.42 7.52 -9.75
CA LYS A 111 0.85 8.69 -10.52
C LYS A 111 -0.37 9.44 -11.06
N ASN A 112 -0.19 10.72 -11.37
CA ASN A 112 -1.20 11.48 -12.11
C ASN A 112 -1.50 10.77 -13.44
N GLY A 113 -2.79 10.60 -13.74
CA GLY A 113 -3.25 9.85 -14.92
C GLY A 113 -3.13 8.32 -14.82
N SER A 114 -2.59 7.77 -13.73
CA SER A 114 -2.58 6.32 -13.46
C SER A 114 -2.73 6.08 -11.97
N PRO A 115 -3.94 6.25 -11.40
CA PRO A 115 -4.12 6.15 -9.97
C PRO A 115 -4.11 4.67 -9.55
N ARG A 116 -3.37 4.39 -8.48
CA ARG A 116 -3.08 3.05 -7.94
C ARG A 116 -3.21 2.99 -6.42
N GLY A 117 -3.86 3.99 -5.81
CA GLY A 117 -4.30 3.89 -4.44
C GLY A 117 -5.35 2.79 -4.26
N LEU A 118 -5.57 2.37 -3.01
CA LEU A 118 -6.46 1.24 -2.69
C LEU A 118 -7.87 1.42 -3.27
N GLY A 119 -8.43 2.64 -3.17
CA GLY A 119 -9.75 2.92 -3.73
C GLY A 119 -9.79 2.75 -5.25
N SER A 120 -8.79 3.29 -5.97
CA SER A 120 -8.69 3.14 -7.43
C SER A 120 -8.50 1.69 -7.84
N ALA A 121 -7.71 0.93 -7.08
CA ALA A 121 -7.48 -0.49 -7.31
C ALA A 121 -8.78 -1.30 -7.15
N VAL A 122 -9.60 -1.00 -6.13
CA VAL A 122 -10.93 -1.62 -5.97
C VAL A 122 -11.89 -1.19 -7.08
N ARG A 123 -11.88 0.09 -7.50
CA ARG A 123 -12.73 0.56 -8.61
C ARG A 123 -12.45 -0.16 -9.92
N ARG A 124 -11.18 -0.49 -10.19
CA ARG A 124 -10.73 -1.27 -11.36
C ARG A 124 -11.28 -2.70 -11.41
N LEU A 125 -11.75 -3.24 -10.28
CA LEU A 125 -12.36 -4.58 -10.24
C LEU A 125 -13.79 -4.59 -10.83
N MET A 126 -14.35 -3.44 -11.15
CA MET A 126 -15.73 -3.26 -11.61
C MET A 126 -15.76 -2.69 -13.03
N PRO A 127 -16.83 -2.91 -13.82
CA PRO A 127 -17.03 -2.24 -15.10
C PRO A 127 -16.99 -0.71 -14.97
N ALA A 128 -16.52 0.01 -15.99
CA ALA A 128 -16.42 1.47 -15.95
C ALA A 128 -17.79 2.18 -15.83
N SER A 129 -18.85 1.57 -16.36
CA SER A 129 -20.21 2.11 -16.35
C SER A 129 -20.99 1.89 -15.06
N GLU A 130 -20.52 1.00 -14.17
CA GLU A 130 -21.31 0.52 -13.03
C GLU A 130 -20.50 0.49 -11.73
N ILE A 131 -21.22 0.56 -10.61
CA ILE A 131 -20.66 0.39 -9.26
C ILE A 131 -21.15 -0.95 -8.73
N ASP A 132 -20.21 -1.86 -8.45
CA ASP A 132 -20.50 -3.07 -7.70
C ASP A 132 -20.59 -2.73 -6.20
N ASP A 133 -21.81 -2.72 -5.68
CA ASP A 133 -22.08 -2.44 -4.27
C ASP A 133 -21.37 -3.38 -3.31
N ALA A 134 -21.15 -4.65 -3.68
CA ALA A 134 -20.49 -5.62 -2.81
C ALA A 134 -18.99 -5.29 -2.66
N LEU A 135 -18.33 -4.94 -3.77
CA LEU A 135 -16.93 -4.51 -3.76
C LEU A 135 -16.76 -3.16 -3.04
N LEU A 136 -17.67 -2.20 -3.26
CA LEU A 136 -17.66 -0.92 -2.53
C LEU A 136 -17.85 -1.14 -1.02
N LYS A 137 -18.81 -1.99 -0.62
CA LYS A 137 -19.03 -2.36 0.78
C LYS A 137 -17.80 -2.99 1.42
N ARG A 138 -17.00 -3.78 0.70
CA ARG A 138 -15.73 -4.35 1.20
C ARG A 138 -14.71 -3.25 1.51
N LEU A 139 -14.53 -2.27 0.61
CA LEU A 139 -13.64 -1.13 0.85
C LEU A 139 -14.11 -0.29 2.05
N VAL A 140 -15.41 0.01 2.13
CA VAL A 140 -16.00 0.76 3.26
C VAL A 140 -15.81 0.01 4.58
N ARG A 141 -15.99 -1.32 4.58
CA ARG A 141 -15.72 -2.15 5.76
C ARG A 141 -14.24 -2.09 6.13
N ALA A 142 -13.31 -2.22 5.20
CA ALA A 142 -11.88 -2.07 5.52
C ALA A 142 -11.60 -0.72 6.23
N GLY A 143 -12.12 0.40 5.70
CA GLY A 143 -11.95 1.73 6.30
C GLY A 143 -12.71 1.96 7.63
N LYS A 144 -13.56 1.01 8.04
CA LYS A 144 -14.29 1.00 9.32
C LYS A 144 -13.84 -0.16 10.23
N ALA A 145 -12.65 -0.72 10.01
CA ALA A 145 -12.07 -1.67 10.97
C ALA A 145 -11.94 -1.01 12.35
N SER A 146 -12.19 -1.77 13.41
CA SER A 146 -12.07 -1.33 14.81
C SER A 146 -10.64 -1.41 15.34
N ASP A 147 -9.80 -2.23 14.70
CA ASP A 147 -8.48 -2.61 15.15
C ASP A 147 -7.62 -3.09 13.97
N LEU A 148 -6.31 -3.18 14.20
CA LEU A 148 -5.31 -3.59 13.21
C LEU A 148 -5.50 -5.03 12.69
N PRO A 149 -5.76 -6.06 13.53
CA PRO A 149 -6.02 -7.41 13.02
C PRO A 149 -7.22 -7.46 12.06
N THR A 150 -8.32 -6.79 12.40
CA THR A 150 -9.50 -6.70 11.53
C THR A 150 -9.18 -5.97 10.24
N LEU A 151 -8.40 -4.89 10.30
CA LEU A 151 -7.95 -4.14 9.13
C LEU A 151 -7.10 -5.03 8.22
N ALA A 152 -6.09 -5.70 8.78
CA ALA A 152 -5.17 -6.58 8.07
C ALA A 152 -5.94 -7.67 7.31
N GLN A 153 -6.91 -8.32 7.96
CA GLN A 153 -7.70 -9.36 7.32
C GLN A 153 -8.62 -8.81 6.22
N ARG A 154 -9.27 -7.66 6.43
CA ARG A 154 -10.10 -7.03 5.38
C ARG A 154 -9.27 -6.61 4.18
N LEU A 155 -8.05 -6.12 4.40
CA LEU A 155 -7.12 -5.78 3.33
C LEU A 155 -6.61 -7.03 2.61
N ARG A 156 -6.33 -8.12 3.33
CA ARG A 156 -6.00 -9.42 2.73
C ARG A 156 -7.08 -9.87 1.75
N ASP A 157 -8.34 -9.80 2.16
CA ASP A 157 -9.48 -10.19 1.32
C ASP A 157 -9.59 -9.33 0.05
N ILE A 158 -9.36 -8.02 0.16
CA ILE A 158 -9.32 -7.12 -1.00
C ILE A 158 -8.14 -7.47 -1.91
N VAL A 159 -6.95 -7.69 -1.37
CA VAL A 159 -5.75 -8.03 -2.13
C VAL A 159 -5.90 -9.36 -2.88
N LEU A 160 -6.61 -10.34 -2.32
CA LEU A 160 -6.93 -11.58 -3.04
C LEU A 160 -7.82 -11.34 -4.27
N LEU A 161 -8.73 -10.37 -4.22
CA LEU A 161 -9.53 -9.96 -5.38
C LEU A 161 -8.67 -9.25 -6.42
N LEU A 162 -7.82 -8.31 -5.99
CA LEU A 162 -6.85 -7.63 -6.86
C LEU A 162 -5.95 -8.64 -7.58
N ARG A 163 -5.43 -9.64 -6.85
CA ARG A 163 -4.60 -10.71 -7.40
C ARG A 163 -5.32 -11.53 -8.45
N ARG A 164 -6.61 -11.83 -8.27
CA ARG A 164 -7.40 -12.56 -9.27
C ARG A 164 -7.58 -11.77 -10.56
N ALA A 165 -7.74 -10.44 -10.44
CA ALA A 165 -7.95 -9.53 -11.56
C ALA A 165 -6.67 -8.95 -12.17
N ASP A 166 -5.49 -9.36 -11.70
CA ASP A 166 -4.19 -8.80 -12.10
C ASP A 166 -4.10 -7.26 -11.92
N ALA A 167 -4.81 -6.74 -10.91
CA ALA A 167 -4.95 -5.31 -10.70
C ALA A 167 -3.85 -4.78 -9.76
N PRO A 168 -2.90 -3.95 -10.24
CA PRO A 168 -1.77 -3.49 -9.44
C PRO A 168 -2.17 -2.48 -8.35
N LEU A 169 -1.34 -2.38 -7.31
CA LEU A 169 -1.55 -1.52 -6.15
C LEU A 169 -0.27 -0.79 -5.74
N ASP A 170 -0.39 0.46 -5.30
CA ASP A 170 0.70 1.19 -4.69
C ASP A 170 0.84 0.80 -3.20
N TYR A 171 1.58 -0.28 -2.95
CA TYR A 171 1.91 -0.74 -1.60
C TYR A 171 2.74 0.24 -0.77
N ALA A 172 3.49 1.14 -1.40
CA ALA A 172 4.25 2.17 -0.69
C ALA A 172 3.29 3.22 -0.12
N LEU A 173 2.35 3.70 -0.94
CA LEU A 173 1.27 4.55 -0.48
C LEU A 173 0.42 3.87 0.61
N LEU A 174 0.12 2.59 0.44
CA LEU A 174 -0.61 1.82 1.45
C LEU A 174 0.15 1.76 2.78
N ALA A 175 1.46 1.53 2.77
CA ALA A 175 2.28 1.51 4.00
C ALA A 175 2.21 2.84 4.75
N GLY A 176 2.36 3.98 4.06
CA GLY A 176 2.20 5.30 4.69
C GLY A 176 0.81 5.53 5.27
N GLN A 177 -0.23 5.06 4.58
CA GLN A 177 -1.62 5.14 5.07
C GLN A 177 -1.86 4.25 6.28
N LEU A 178 -1.30 3.04 6.30
CA LEU A 178 -1.37 2.13 7.45
C LEU A 178 -0.66 2.71 8.67
N TYR A 179 0.47 3.39 8.46
CA TYR A 179 1.13 4.15 9.52
C TYR A 179 0.22 5.25 10.06
N GLN A 180 -0.36 6.07 9.18
CA GLN A 180 -1.28 7.14 9.59
C GLN A 180 -2.50 6.61 10.33
N TRP A 181 -3.07 5.49 9.87
CA TRP A 181 -4.28 4.88 10.44
C TRP A 181 -4.17 4.60 11.93
N GLN A 182 -2.96 4.30 12.41
CA GLN A 182 -2.66 3.95 13.80
C GLN A 182 -2.63 5.15 14.76
N TRP A 183 -2.71 6.38 14.25
CA TRP A 183 -2.71 7.61 15.05
C TRP A 183 -4.14 8.14 15.28
N PRO A 184 -4.38 8.85 16.41
CA PRO A 184 -5.65 9.54 16.63
C PRO A 184 -6.04 10.42 15.44
N GLY A 185 -7.28 10.28 14.95
CA GLY A 185 -7.78 10.99 13.76
C GLY A 185 -7.26 10.48 12.41
N GLY A 186 -6.27 9.58 12.40
CA GLY A 186 -5.69 9.02 11.19
C GLY A 186 -6.65 8.11 10.41
N THR A 187 -7.55 7.42 11.11
CA THR A 187 -8.55 6.54 10.48
C THR A 187 -9.47 7.29 9.51
N ASP A 188 -9.93 8.49 9.87
CA ASP A 188 -10.78 9.31 9.01
C ASP A 188 -10.00 9.93 7.83
N ALA A 189 -8.75 10.33 8.05
CA ALA A 189 -7.87 10.80 6.99
C ALA A 189 -7.63 9.71 5.93
N VAL A 190 -7.33 8.48 6.37
CA VAL A 190 -7.12 7.33 5.48
C VAL A 190 -8.40 6.92 4.76
N ARG A 191 -9.54 6.89 5.46
CA ARG A 191 -10.86 6.62 4.84
C ARG A 191 -11.18 7.64 3.75
N THR A 192 -10.92 8.92 4.03
CA THR A 192 -11.11 10.00 3.04
C THR A 192 -10.19 9.82 1.84
N ALA A 193 -8.92 9.47 2.07
CA ALA A 193 -7.97 9.21 0.99
C ALA A 193 -8.39 8.02 0.11
N TRP A 194 -8.89 6.94 0.71
CA TRP A 194 -9.41 5.78 -0.03
C TRP A 194 -10.66 6.12 -0.83
N GLY A 195 -11.60 6.88 -0.26
CA GLY A 195 -12.79 7.36 -0.97
C GLY A 195 -12.42 8.24 -2.17
N ARG A 196 -11.53 9.23 -1.98
CA ARG A 196 -11.03 10.07 -3.08
C ARG A 196 -10.35 9.25 -4.17
N SER A 197 -9.50 8.30 -3.78
CA SER A 197 -8.84 7.38 -4.72
C SER A 197 -9.86 6.55 -5.51
N PHE A 198 -10.94 6.09 -4.89
CA PHE A 198 -12.01 5.36 -5.59
C PHE A 198 -12.66 6.20 -6.69
N HIS A 199 -12.94 7.48 -6.41
CA HIS A 199 -13.54 8.39 -7.39
C HIS A 199 -12.56 8.90 -8.45
N ALA A 200 -11.27 9.04 -8.12
CA ALA A 200 -10.26 9.51 -9.07
C ALA A 200 -10.08 8.59 -10.31
N TRP A 201 -10.39 7.29 -10.18
CA TRP A 201 -10.39 6.38 -11.33
C TRP A 201 -11.52 6.70 -12.31
N ARG A 202 -12.72 7.05 -11.81
CA ARG A 202 -13.85 7.46 -12.67
C ARG A 202 -13.54 8.70 -13.49
N GLU A 203 -12.94 9.71 -12.87
CA GLU A 203 -12.54 10.95 -13.58
C GLU A 203 -11.58 10.66 -14.74
N LYS A 204 -10.74 9.62 -14.63
CA LYS A 204 -9.87 9.19 -15.73
C LYS A 204 -10.66 8.52 -16.85
N ASP A 205 -11.54 7.58 -16.52
CA ASP A 205 -12.33 6.85 -17.51
C ASP A 205 -13.25 7.82 -18.28
N ASP A 206 -13.89 8.76 -17.60
CA ASP A 206 -14.73 9.80 -18.23
C ASP A 206 -13.91 10.70 -19.16
N LYS A 207 -12.68 11.10 -18.77
CA LYS A 207 -11.77 11.86 -19.65
C LYS A 207 -11.30 11.05 -20.86
N THR A 208 -11.02 9.77 -20.66
CA THR A 208 -10.58 8.88 -21.75
C THR A 208 -11.73 8.62 -22.74
N ALA A 209 -12.98 8.58 -22.26
CA ALA A 209 -14.17 8.46 -23.11
C ALA A 209 -14.54 9.75 -23.85
N GLN A 210 -14.08 10.92 -23.36
CA GLN A 210 -14.35 12.24 -23.95
C GLN A 210 -13.26 12.78 -24.86
N GLU A 211 -12.08 12.15 -24.94
CA GLU A 211 -11.07 12.45 -25.97
C GLU A 211 -11.42 11.70 -27.27
N PRO A 212 -11.90 12.36 -28.34
CA PRO A 212 -11.94 11.72 -29.64
C PRO A 212 -10.51 11.41 -30.06
N GLN A 213 -10.29 10.21 -30.62
CA GLN A 213 -9.04 9.86 -31.29
C GLN A 213 -8.81 10.85 -32.44
N ALA A 214 -8.16 11.97 -32.16
CA ALA A 214 -7.67 12.89 -33.17
C ALA A 214 -6.46 12.24 -33.81
N GLY A 215 -6.70 11.55 -34.93
CA GLY A 215 -5.62 10.96 -35.72
C GLY A 215 -6.13 10.20 -36.95
N ALA A 216 -6.43 10.93 -38.01
CA ALA A 216 -6.03 10.63 -39.39
C ALA A 216 -6.14 11.92 -40.23
#